data_AF-A0A8J8SJU1-F1
#
_entry.id   AF-A0A8J8SJU1-F1
#
_cell.length_a   1.000
_cell.length_b   1.000
_cell.length_c   1.000
_cell.angle_alpha   90.00
_cell.angle_beta   90.00
_cell.angle_gamma   90.00
#
_symmetry.space_group_name_H-M   'P 1'
#
loop_
_entity.id
_entity.type
_entity.pdbx_description
1 polymer ?
#
loop_
_entity_poly.entity_id
_entity_poly.type
_entity_poly.pdbx_seq_one_letter_code
_entity_poly.pdbx_strand_id
1 'polypeptide(L)'
;MSSKRTTQKDRQLIRDTYAQVQNIDLTAELTNWSRNTVHKYVQDLSCNDPRSCYNHRKVCQIDLSTKQIIQTFRDPVTVTKNVNISETLLNKALKGHTHSAIGFGWCYEDQLDVYMSSIGNKHYIKPSIHRQIDILLGLV
;
A
#
# COMPACT_ATOMS: atom_id res chain seq x y z
N MET A 1 28.90 -17.22 -15.63
CA MET A 1 28.88 -17.10 -14.15
C MET A 1 28.10 -18.29 -13.61
N SER A 2 28.71 -19.13 -12.77
CA SER A 2 28.06 -20.34 -12.23
C SER A 2 26.96 -19.92 -11.24
N SER A 3 25.74 -20.39 -11.44
CA SER A 3 24.61 -20.15 -10.53
C SER A 3 24.87 -20.93 -9.23
N LYS A 4 25.31 -20.22 -8.18
CA LYS A 4 25.48 -20.80 -6.85
C LYS A 4 24.09 -21.26 -6.36
N ARG A 5 23.91 -22.58 -6.22
CA ARG A 5 22.67 -23.13 -5.66
C ARG A 5 22.55 -22.70 -4.20
N THR A 6 21.40 -22.14 -3.83
CA THR A 6 21.12 -21.74 -2.45
C THR A 6 20.90 -22.97 -1.57
N THR A 7 21.68 -23.09 -0.50
CA THR A 7 21.50 -24.13 0.52
C THR A 7 20.42 -23.74 1.52
N GLN A 8 19.99 -24.67 2.39
CA GLN A 8 19.03 -24.36 3.46
C GLN A 8 19.61 -23.36 4.47
N LYS A 9 20.91 -23.45 4.78
CA LYS A 9 21.59 -22.49 5.67
C LYS A 9 21.58 -21.07 5.10
N ASP A 10 21.82 -20.94 3.79
CA ASP A 10 21.76 -19.64 3.11
C ASP A 10 20.35 -19.03 3.17
N ARG A 11 19.30 -19.84 2.98
CA ARG A 11 17.91 -19.38 3.10
C ARG A 11 17.61 -18.87 4.50
N GLN A 12 18.08 -19.58 5.52
CA GLN A 12 17.88 -19.17 6.91
C GLN A 12 18.62 -17.86 7.21
N LEU A 13 19.87 -17.75 6.79
CA LEU A 13 20.66 -16.51 6.92
C LEU A 13 19.94 -15.31 6.29
N ILE A 14 19.40 -15.47 5.07
CA ILE A 14 18.62 -14.42 4.39
C ILE A 14 17.42 -14.00 5.21
N ARG A 15 16.65 -14.97 5.74
CA ARG A 15 15.44 -14.69 6.52
C ARG A 15 15.75 -14.02 7.86
N ASP A 16 16.78 -14.48 8.56
CA ASP A 16 17.20 -13.91 9.84
C ASP A 16 17.72 -12.48 9.66
N THR A 17 18.50 -12.24 8.61
CA THR A 17 18.99 -10.89 8.27
C THR A 17 17.83 -9.97 7.88
N TYR A 18 16.89 -10.45 7.07
CA TYR A 18 15.71 -9.67 6.70
C TYR A 18 14.82 -9.36 7.91
N ALA A 19 14.67 -10.28 8.86
CA ALA A 19 13.90 -10.05 10.07
C ALA A 19 14.47 -8.91 10.92
N GLN A 20 15.79 -8.71 10.92
CA GLN A 20 16.46 -7.63 11.63
C GLN A 20 16.34 -6.28 10.90
N VAL A 21 16.48 -6.29 9.57
CA VAL A 21 16.66 -5.06 8.78
C VAL A 21 15.36 -4.60 8.10
N GLN A 22 14.47 -5.54 7.77
CA GLN A 22 13.21 -5.33 7.06
C GLN A 22 13.35 -4.59 5.70
N ASN A 23 14.52 -4.67 5.07
CA ASN A 23 14.81 -4.06 3.77
C ASN A 23 15.49 -5.06 2.84
N ILE A 24 14.89 -5.30 1.66
CA ILE A 24 15.36 -6.30 0.69
C ILE A 24 16.72 -5.93 0.11
N ASP A 25 16.94 -4.66 -0.23
CA ASP A 25 18.18 -4.20 -0.87
C ASP A 25 19.35 -4.29 0.11
N LEU A 26 19.15 -3.86 1.37
CA LEU A 26 20.17 -3.97 2.41
C LEU A 26 20.44 -5.44 2.81
N THR A 27 19.41 -6.29 2.81
CA THR A 27 19.60 -7.74 3.05
C THR A 27 20.41 -8.39 1.93
N ALA A 28 20.18 -7.99 0.68
CA ALA A 28 20.94 -8.48 -0.47
C ALA A 28 22.43 -8.13 -0.36
N GLU A 29 22.73 -6.89 0.06
CA GLU A 29 24.09 -6.42 0.33
C GLU A 29 24.77 -7.23 1.45
N LEU A 30 24.10 -7.35 2.61
CA LEU A 30 24.66 -8.04 3.79
C LEU A 30 24.88 -9.54 3.59
N THR A 31 23.99 -10.20 2.84
CA THR A 31 24.06 -11.66 2.63
C THR A 31 24.79 -12.05 1.35
N ASN A 32 25.20 -11.06 0.54
CA ASN A 32 25.82 -11.23 -0.76
C ASN A 32 25.01 -12.11 -1.73
N TRP A 33 23.67 -11.98 -1.66
CA TRP A 33 22.73 -12.63 -2.56
C TRP A 33 22.04 -11.59 -3.44
N SER A 34 21.61 -11.99 -4.64
CA SER A 34 20.88 -11.08 -5.51
C SER A 34 19.54 -10.67 -4.89
N ARG A 35 19.10 -9.44 -5.17
CA ARG A 35 17.79 -8.90 -4.77
C ARG A 35 16.64 -9.89 -5.06
N ASN A 36 16.64 -10.51 -6.24
CA ASN A 36 15.61 -11.48 -6.64
C ASN A 36 15.61 -12.72 -5.75
N THR A 37 16.79 -13.19 -5.35
CA THR A 37 16.94 -14.35 -4.46
C THR A 37 16.42 -14.02 -3.06
N VAL A 38 16.80 -12.85 -2.54
CA VAL A 38 16.28 -12.38 -1.24
C VAL A 38 14.77 -12.26 -1.30
N HIS A 39 14.22 -11.52 -2.29
CA HIS A 39 12.79 -11.34 -2.46
C HIS A 39 12.04 -12.68 -2.48
N LYS A 40 12.53 -13.67 -3.22
CA LYS A 40 11.94 -15.02 -3.28
C LYS A 40 11.84 -15.69 -1.91
N TYR A 41 12.84 -15.56 -1.04
CA TYR A 41 12.89 -16.26 0.25
C TYR A 41 12.28 -15.49 1.42
N VAL A 42 11.99 -14.21 1.23
CA VAL A 42 11.37 -13.36 2.26
C VAL A 42 9.99 -12.85 1.85
N GLN A 43 9.46 -13.28 0.71
CA GLN A 43 8.19 -12.79 0.18
C GLN A 43 7.04 -12.96 1.17
N ASP A 44 6.99 -14.11 1.85
CA ASP A 44 6.01 -14.44 2.90
C ASP A 44 6.17 -13.58 4.17
N LEU A 45 7.40 -13.16 4.49
CA LEU A 45 7.63 -12.23 5.59
C LEU A 45 7.26 -10.80 5.18
N SER A 46 7.63 -10.42 3.96
CA SER A 46 7.41 -9.08 3.43
C SER A 46 5.93 -8.77 3.22
N CYS A 47 5.09 -9.74 2.84
CA CYS A 47 3.66 -9.49 2.69
C CYS A 47 2.93 -9.25 4.03
N ASN A 48 3.56 -9.61 5.15
CA ASN A 48 3.04 -9.30 6.49
C ASN A 48 3.47 -7.90 6.98
N ASP A 49 4.44 -7.26 6.34
CA ASP A 49 4.85 -5.90 6.69
C ASP A 49 3.76 -4.89 6.23
N PRO A 50 3.20 -4.07 7.14
CA PRO A 50 2.21 -3.04 6.78
C PRO A 50 2.70 -2.02 5.73
N ARG A 51 4.02 -1.85 5.59
CA ARG A 51 4.65 -0.93 4.63
C ARG A 51 4.76 -1.51 3.23
N SER A 52 4.69 -2.83 3.11
CA SER A 52 4.79 -3.54 1.85
C SER A 52 3.63 -3.20 0.93
N CYS A 53 3.91 -3.00 -0.36
CA CYS A 53 2.87 -2.84 -1.38
C CYS A 53 2.15 -4.15 -1.70
N TYR A 54 2.72 -5.29 -1.31
CA TYR A 54 2.14 -6.63 -1.50
C TYR A 54 1.46 -7.16 -0.23
N ASN A 55 1.05 -6.26 0.67
CA ASN A 55 0.37 -6.68 1.87
C ASN A 55 -1.00 -7.29 1.53
N HIS A 56 -1.46 -8.22 2.36
CA HIS A 56 -2.77 -8.86 2.24
C HIS A 56 -3.82 -8.22 3.15
N ARG A 57 -3.64 -6.95 3.50
CA ARG A 57 -4.60 -6.24 4.35
C ARG A 57 -5.82 -5.89 3.50
N LYS A 58 -7.00 -6.11 4.08
CA LYS A 58 -8.26 -5.75 3.44
C LYS A 58 -8.35 -4.24 3.27
N VAL A 59 -8.98 -3.85 2.17
CA VAL A 59 -9.09 -2.45 1.75
C VAL A 59 -10.56 -2.08 1.65
N CYS A 60 -10.95 -0.98 2.26
CA CYS A 60 -12.30 -0.42 2.16
C CYS A 60 -12.32 0.71 1.13
N GLN A 61 -13.32 0.66 0.25
CA GLN A 61 -13.71 1.75 -0.64
C GLN A 61 -14.83 2.55 0.02
N ILE A 62 -14.62 3.85 0.16
CA ILE A 62 -15.51 4.72 0.91
C ILE A 62 -16.05 5.82 0.00
N ASP A 63 -17.35 6.04 0.05
CA ASP A 63 -17.98 7.21 -0.54
C ASP A 63 -17.65 8.44 0.30
N LEU A 64 -17.01 9.45 -0.29
CA LEU A 64 -16.58 10.64 0.46
C LEU A 64 -17.72 11.60 0.78
N SER A 65 -18.84 11.51 0.07
CA SER A 65 -20.02 12.34 0.28
C SER A 65 -20.90 11.76 1.38
N THR A 66 -21.19 10.46 1.32
CA THR A 66 -22.06 9.78 2.29
C THR A 66 -21.29 9.23 3.50
N LYS A 67 -19.96 9.14 3.41
CA LYS A 67 -19.07 8.52 4.40
C LYS A 67 -19.39 7.05 4.66
N GLN A 68 -20.03 6.38 3.71
CA GLN A 68 -20.38 4.96 3.81
C GLN A 68 -19.34 4.11 3.08
N ILE A 69 -19.13 2.90 3.59
CA ILE A 69 -18.32 1.89 2.93
C ILE A 69 -19.15 1.34 1.76
N ILE A 70 -18.65 1.52 0.54
CA ILE A 70 -19.28 0.99 -0.66
C ILE A 70 -18.93 -0.50 -0.79
N GLN A 71 -17.65 -0.82 -0.63
CA GLN A 71 -17.14 -2.16 -0.87
C GLN A 71 -15.89 -2.42 -0.04
N THR A 72 -15.67 -3.68 0.34
CA THR A 72 -14.43 -4.14 0.95
C THR A 72 -13.77 -5.20 0.05
N PHE A 73 -12.47 -5.06 -0.14
CA PHE A 73 -11.64 -5.93 -0.96
C PHE A 73 -10.69 -6.70 -0.08
N ARG A 74 -10.34 -7.92 -0.52
CA ARG A 74 -9.41 -8.79 0.22
C ARG A 74 -8.03 -8.18 0.38
N ASP A 75 -7.53 -7.52 -0.66
CA ASP A 75 -6.19 -6.96 -0.73
C ASP A 75 -6.10 -5.85 -1.80
N PRO A 76 -5.05 -5.00 -1.78
CA PRO A 76 -4.87 -3.92 -2.76
C PRO A 76 -4.77 -4.41 -4.21
N VAL A 77 -4.22 -5.61 -4.45
CA VAL A 77 -4.08 -6.19 -5.80
C VAL A 77 -5.45 -6.51 -6.40
N THR A 78 -6.39 -6.96 -5.57
CA THR A 78 -7.77 -7.21 -5.97
C THR A 78 -8.48 -5.90 -6.33
N VAL A 79 -8.15 -4.79 -5.66
CA VAL A 79 -8.69 -3.46 -6.01
C VAL A 79 -8.20 -3.02 -7.39
N THR A 80 -6.89 -3.09 -7.66
CA THR A 80 -6.33 -2.63 -8.95
C THR A 80 -6.91 -3.38 -10.14
N LYS A 81 -7.17 -4.69 -9.98
CA LYS A 81 -7.80 -5.53 -11.00
C LYS A 81 -9.28 -5.21 -11.24
N ASN A 82 -10.05 -4.96 -10.17
CA ASN A 82 -11.50 -4.76 -10.28
C ASN A 82 -11.90 -3.32 -10.61
N VAL A 83 -11.16 -2.34 -10.10
CA VAL A 83 -11.52 -0.90 -10.15
C VAL A 83 -10.72 -0.15 -11.22
N ASN A 84 -9.80 -0.83 -11.91
CA ASN A 84 -8.90 -0.24 -12.92
C ASN A 84 -8.14 0.99 -12.38
N ILE A 85 -7.70 0.91 -11.12
CA ILE A 85 -6.87 1.92 -10.47
C ILE A 85 -5.40 1.52 -10.54
N SER A 86 -4.52 2.49 -10.82
CA SER A 86 -3.08 2.23 -10.77
C SER A 86 -2.63 1.92 -9.34
N GLU A 87 -1.75 0.92 -9.19
CA GLU A 87 -1.22 0.51 -7.90
C GLU A 87 -0.55 1.67 -7.14
N THR A 88 0.19 2.52 -7.87
CA THR A 88 0.84 3.71 -7.29
C THR A 88 -0.17 4.69 -6.69
N LEU A 89 -1.27 4.96 -7.40
CA LEU A 89 -2.30 5.88 -6.92
C LEU A 89 -3.04 5.30 -5.71
N LEU A 90 -3.39 4.01 -5.77
CA LEU A 90 -4.02 3.31 -4.66
C LEU A 90 -3.12 3.32 -3.42
N ASN A 91 -1.82 3.01 -3.58
CA ASN A 91 -0.86 3.03 -2.48
C ASN A 91 -0.68 4.43 -1.86
N LYS A 92 -0.72 5.49 -2.68
CA LYS A 92 -0.71 6.86 -2.16
C LYS A 92 -1.95 7.16 -1.32
N ALA A 93 -3.12 6.70 -1.75
CA ALA A 93 -4.36 6.89 -1.00
C ALA A 93 -4.34 6.10 0.32
N LEU A 94 -3.98 4.81 0.27
CA LEU A 94 -3.90 3.93 1.44
C LEU A 94 -2.87 4.38 2.47
N LYS A 95 -1.80 5.06 2.05
CA LYS A 95 -0.78 5.65 2.94
C LYS A 95 -1.15 7.06 3.42
N GLY A 96 -2.32 7.58 3.04
CA GLY A 96 -2.76 8.93 3.40
C GLY A 96 -2.00 10.05 2.69
N HIS A 97 -1.20 9.77 1.66
CA HIS A 97 -0.55 10.80 0.86
C HIS A 97 -1.54 11.55 -0.06
N THR A 98 -2.65 10.91 -0.41
CA THR A 98 -3.75 11.51 -1.17
C THR A 98 -5.07 11.20 -0.48
N HIS A 99 -6.00 12.16 -0.43
CA HIS A 99 -7.29 11.98 0.23
C HIS A 99 -8.19 10.95 -0.46
N SER A 100 -8.08 10.86 -1.79
CA SER A 100 -8.91 10.03 -2.61
C SER A 100 -8.15 9.49 -3.81
N ALA A 101 -8.72 8.46 -4.43
CA ALA A 101 -8.32 8.01 -5.75
C ALA A 101 -9.55 7.58 -6.55
N ILE A 102 -9.64 8.05 -7.80
CA ILE A 102 -10.79 7.82 -8.69
C ILE A 102 -12.12 8.21 -8.00
N GLY A 103 -12.12 9.32 -7.27
CA GLY A 103 -13.32 9.84 -6.60
C GLY A 103 -13.70 9.15 -5.28
N PHE A 104 -13.01 8.09 -4.87
CA PHE A 104 -13.31 7.36 -3.62
C PHE A 104 -12.24 7.55 -2.54
N GLY A 105 -12.66 7.45 -1.29
CA GLY A 105 -11.77 7.29 -0.15
C GLY A 105 -11.27 5.85 -0.06
N TRP A 106 -10.02 5.67 0.36
CA TRP A 106 -9.40 4.36 0.47
C TRP A 106 -8.64 4.27 1.79
N CYS A 107 -8.93 3.25 2.58
CA CYS A 107 -8.18 2.92 3.77
C CYS A 107 -8.10 1.41 3.95
N TYR A 108 -7.19 0.97 4.81
CA TYR A 108 -7.21 -0.41 5.27
C TYR A 108 -8.35 -0.60 6.29
N GLU A 109 -8.95 -1.79 6.31
CA GLU A 109 -10.08 -2.13 7.19
C GLU A 109 -9.71 -1.95 8.68
N ASP A 110 -8.49 -2.33 9.06
CA ASP A 110 -7.93 -2.16 10.41
C ASP A 110 -7.60 -0.70 10.79
N GLN A 111 -7.72 0.24 9.85
CA GLN A 111 -7.52 1.67 10.06
C GLN A 111 -8.79 2.50 9.84
N LEU A 112 -9.93 1.83 9.65
CA LEU A 112 -11.19 2.45 9.29
C LEU A 112 -11.65 3.48 10.33
N ASP A 113 -11.61 3.16 11.62
CA ASP A 113 -12.07 4.06 12.69
C ASP A 113 -11.27 5.37 12.71
N VAL A 114 -9.95 5.25 12.54
CA VAL A 114 -9.02 6.39 12.47
C VAL A 114 -9.31 7.23 11.23
N TYR A 115 -9.49 6.57 10.08
CA TYR A 115 -9.79 7.24 8.82
C TYR A 115 -11.13 8.00 8.88
N MET A 116 -12.20 7.36 9.38
CA MET A 116 -13.53 7.98 9.52
C MET A 116 -13.51 9.17 10.48
N SER A 117 -12.76 9.06 11.58
CA SER A 117 -12.54 10.17 12.51
C SER A 117 -11.81 11.35 11.85
N SER A 118 -10.89 11.07 10.91
CA SER A 118 -10.12 12.10 10.20
C SER A 118 -10.94 12.86 9.15
N ILE A 119 -11.88 12.21 8.46
CA ILE A 119 -12.75 12.85 7.45
C ILE A 119 -13.67 13.93 8.09
N GLY A 120 -13.92 13.85 9.40
CA GLY A 120 -14.70 14.85 10.15
C GLY A 120 -13.93 16.13 10.49
N ASN A 121 -12.60 16.07 10.55
CA ASN A 121 -11.77 17.21 10.93
C ASN A 121 -11.32 17.98 9.68
N LYS A 122 -11.83 19.20 9.51
CA LYS A 122 -11.57 20.15 8.40
C LYS A 122 -10.11 20.61 8.23
N HIS A 123 -9.12 19.89 8.74
CA HIS A 123 -7.71 20.26 8.62
C HIS A 123 -6.93 19.19 7.86
N TYR A 124 -6.96 19.29 6.52
CA TYR A 124 -5.78 19.46 5.64
C TYR A 124 -6.02 18.98 4.20
N ILE A 125 -5.99 19.94 3.27
CA ILE A 125 -5.29 20.00 1.94
C ILE A 125 -6.13 20.79 0.91
N LYS A 126 -5.49 21.76 0.24
CA LYS A 126 -6.07 22.59 -0.83
C LYS A 126 -6.77 21.72 -1.90
N PRO A 127 -7.98 22.11 -2.38
CA PRO A 127 -8.66 21.39 -3.44
C PRO A 127 -7.82 21.36 -4.73
N SER A 128 -8.03 20.38 -5.61
CA SER A 128 -7.42 20.38 -6.94
C SER A 128 -7.84 21.63 -7.72
N ILE A 129 -7.02 22.10 -8.67
CA ILE A 129 -7.32 23.29 -9.48
C ILE A 129 -8.68 23.15 -10.19
N HIS A 130 -9.03 21.96 -10.66
CA HIS A 130 -10.32 21.73 -11.33
C HIS A 130 -11.49 21.88 -10.35
N ARG A 131 -11.36 21.31 -9.13
CA ARG A 131 -12.39 21.47 -8.10
C ARG A 131 -12.48 22.92 -7.59
N GLN A 132 -11.37 23.66 -7.59
CA GLN A 132 -11.39 25.10 -7.29
C GLN A 132 -12.16 25.88 -8.36
N ILE A 133 -11.98 25.52 -9.64
CA ILE A 133 -12.71 26.12 -10.75
C ILE A 133 -14.20 25.79 -10.67
N ASP A 134 -14.58 24.53 -10.42
CA ASP A 134 -15.99 24.14 -10.32
C ASP A 134 -16.71 24.84 -9.16
N ILE A 135 -16.03 25.03 -8.02
CA ILE A 135 -16.54 25.80 -6.87
C ILE A 135 -16.68 27.29 -7.22
N LEU A 136 -15.70 27.88 -7.93
CA LEU A 136 -15.75 29.28 -8.37
C LEU A 136 -16.85 29.54 -9.41
N LEU A 137 -17.14 28.54 -10.24
CA LEU A 137 -18.17 28.60 -11.28
C LEU A 137 -19.56 28.17 -10.79
N GLY A 138 -19.71 27.77 -9.51
CA GLY A 138 -20.99 27.35 -8.94
C GLY A 138 -21.53 26.06 -9.55
N LEU A 139 -20.65 25.17 -10.01
CA LEU A 139 -20.99 23.88 -10.65
C LEU A 139 -21.09 22.73 -9.63
N VAL A 140 -20.90 23.00 -8.33
CA VAL A 140 -20.97 22.05 -7.20
C VAL A 140 -21.83 22.62 -6.09
#